data_AF-A0A0E9LVE4-F1
#
_entry.id   AF-A0A0E9LVE4-F1
#
_cell.length_a   1.000
_cell.length_b   1.000
_cell.length_c   1.000
_cell.angle_alpha   90.00
_cell.angle_beta   90.00
_cell.angle_gamma   90.00
#
_symmetry.space_group_name_H-M   'P 1'
#
loop_
_entity.id
_entity.type
_entity.pdbx_description
1 polymer ?
#
loop_
_entity_poly.entity_id
_entity_poly.type
_entity_poly.pdbx_seq_one_letter_code
_entity_poly.pdbx_strand_id
1 'polypeptide(L)'
;MELTTFAIENMTVKKDLMKNPLYQLAFSVEEVNSRVLAGVPFREAYKQVGQEIEKGNFEVPAAIHHTHEGSLGNLCNQEIDHKMQRIMEQFAFDKMQTAIQNLLT
;
A
#
# COMPACT_ATOMS: atom_id res chain seq x y z
N MET A 1 8.10 -25.73 -3.32
CA MET A 1 7.06 -24.81 -2.84
C MET A 1 6.83 -24.89 -1.33
N GLU A 2 7.11 -26.02 -0.67
CA GLU A 2 6.85 -26.24 0.77
C GLU A 2 7.46 -25.16 1.70
N LEU A 3 8.72 -24.77 1.49
CA LEU A 3 9.36 -23.73 2.28
C LEU A 3 8.64 -22.37 2.16
N THR A 4 8.17 -22.03 0.95
CA THR A 4 7.45 -20.78 0.68
C THR A 4 6.06 -20.81 1.33
N THR A 5 5.34 -21.92 1.21
CA THR A 5 4.04 -22.12 1.87
C THR A 5 4.17 -21.95 3.37
N PHE A 6 5.11 -22.66 3.99
CA PHE A 6 5.36 -22.55 5.42
C PHE A 6 5.74 -21.12 5.84
N ALA A 7 6.60 -20.44 5.08
CA ALA A 7 7.00 -19.07 5.40
C ALA A 7 5.83 -18.08 5.32
N ILE A 8 4.95 -18.20 4.34
CA ILE A 8 3.78 -17.33 4.17
C ILE A 8 2.76 -17.57 5.29
N GLU A 9 2.47 -18.84 5.62
CA GLU A 9 1.52 -19.20 6.68
C GLU A 9 1.94 -18.68 8.06
N ASN A 10 3.25 -18.60 8.32
CA ASN A 10 3.80 -18.11 9.58
C ASN A 10 4.14 -16.61 9.56
N MET A 11 3.87 -15.91 8.47
CA MET A 11 4.17 -14.47 8.35
C MET A 11 3.20 -13.64 9.20
N THR A 12 3.71 -12.60 9.87
CA THR A 12 2.88 -11.67 10.64
C THR A 12 3.10 -10.23 10.17
N VAL A 13 2.00 -9.49 9.99
CA VAL A 13 2.05 -8.07 9.59
C VAL A 13 2.45 -7.20 10.77
N LYS A 14 3.49 -6.38 10.59
CA LYS A 14 3.87 -5.34 11.55
C LYS A 14 3.06 -4.06 11.31
N LYS A 15 2.01 -3.87 12.12
CA LYS A 15 1.03 -2.78 11.97
C LYS A 15 1.61 -1.38 12.20
N ASP A 16 2.64 -1.27 13.05
CA ASP A 16 3.21 0.01 13.48
C ASP A 16 4.60 0.28 12.86
N LEU A 17 4.88 -0.26 11.68
CA LEU A 17 6.20 -0.15 11.05
C LEU A 17 6.66 1.31 10.91
N MET A 18 5.75 2.20 10.51
CA MET A 18 6.02 3.62 10.28
C MET A 18 6.31 4.43 11.55
N LYS A 19 6.08 3.88 12.75
CA LYS A 19 6.49 4.53 14.02
C LYS A 19 8.00 4.42 14.27
N ASN A 20 8.70 3.54 13.56
CA ASN A 20 10.14 3.39 13.72
C ASN A 20 10.86 4.58 13.07
N PRO A 21 11.78 5.28 13.79
CA PRO A 21 12.53 6.41 13.28
C PRO A 21 13.23 6.18 11.94
N LEU A 22 13.63 4.94 11.65
CA LEU A 22 14.25 4.55 10.38
C LEU A 22 13.39 4.93 9.16
N TYR A 23 12.06 4.94 9.30
CA TYR A 23 11.12 5.23 8.21
C TYR A 23 10.63 6.68 8.18
N GLN A 24 11.13 7.58 9.04
CA GLN A 24 10.69 8.98 9.04
C GLN A 24 10.86 9.62 7.66
N LEU A 25 12.00 9.39 7.00
CA LEU A 25 12.28 9.97 5.68
C LEU A 25 11.40 9.42 4.56
N ALA A 26 10.65 8.33 4.77
CA ALA A 26 9.68 7.84 3.80
C ALA A 26 8.57 8.85 3.50
N PHE A 27 8.33 9.80 4.42
CA PHE A 27 7.33 10.87 4.28
C PHE A 27 7.89 12.16 3.64
N SER A 28 9.17 12.20 3.28
CA SER A 28 9.79 13.40 2.68
C SER A 28 9.14 13.79 1.35
N VAL A 29 8.80 12.81 0.51
CA VAL A 29 8.08 13.04 -0.76
C VAL A 29 6.70 13.63 -0.49
N GLU A 30 6.05 13.20 0.58
CA GLU A 30 4.74 13.71 0.96
C GLU A 30 4.79 15.16 1.40
N GLU A 31 5.81 15.52 2.18
CA GLU A 31 6.03 16.90 2.59
C GLU A 31 6.32 17.81 1.38
N VAL A 32 7.08 17.31 0.39
CA VAL A 32 7.28 18.02 -0.88
C VAL A 32 5.94 18.22 -1.59
N ASN A 33 5.12 17.18 -1.70
CA ASN A 33 3.82 17.25 -2.37
C ASN A 33 2.86 18.20 -1.65
N SER A 34 2.81 18.18 -0.32
CA SER A 34 2.01 19.08 0.52
C SER A 34 2.35 20.55 0.24
N ARG A 35 3.64 20.91 0.21
CA ARG A 35 4.08 22.28 -0.13
C ARG A 35 3.72 22.68 -1.55
N VAL A 36 3.78 21.75 -2.49
CA VAL A 36 3.37 21.99 -3.88
C VAL A 36 1.87 22.29 -3.97
N LEU A 37 1.05 21.51 -3.27
CA LEU A 37 -0.39 21.76 -3.17
C LEU A 37 -0.72 23.09 -2.47
N ALA A 38 0.15 23.54 -1.55
CA ALA A 38 0.08 24.85 -0.93
C ALA A 38 0.57 26.00 -1.83
N GLY A 39 0.99 25.73 -3.06
CA GLY A 39 1.38 26.73 -4.06
C GLY A 39 2.89 26.96 -4.20
N VAL A 40 3.73 26.20 -3.49
CA VAL A 40 5.20 26.29 -3.65
C VAL A 40 5.61 25.59 -4.95
N PRO A 41 6.42 26.20 -5.83
CA PRO A 41 6.95 25.49 -6.98
C PRO A 41 7.72 24.24 -6.57
N PHE A 42 7.50 23.12 -7.27
CA PHE A 42 8.08 21.81 -6.94
C PHE A 42 9.58 21.85 -6.60
N ARG A 43 10.37 22.57 -7.39
CA ARG A 43 11.82 22.70 -7.18
C ARG A 43 12.16 23.32 -5.82
N GLU A 44 11.40 24.33 -5.42
CA GLU A 44 11.64 25.04 -4.16
C GLU A 44 11.16 24.19 -2.97
N ALA A 45 10.01 23.52 -3.10
CA ALA A 45 9.55 22.55 -2.11
C ALA A 45 10.59 21.44 -1.87
N TYR A 46 11.12 20.85 -2.94
CA TYR A 46 12.15 19.81 -2.86
C TYR A 46 13.41 20.28 -2.12
N LYS A 47 13.88 21.51 -2.42
CA LYS A 47 15.05 22.10 -1.75
C LYS A 47 14.81 22.36 -0.27
N GLN A 48 13.65 22.94 0.07
CA GLN A 48 13.35 23.28 1.47
C GLN A 48 13.29 22.02 2.33
N VAL A 49 12.60 20.98 1.86
CA VAL A 49 12.53 19.68 2.57
C VAL A 49 13.91 19.05 2.70
N GLY A 50 14.73 19.06 1.63
CA GLY A 50 16.10 18.57 1.70
C GLY A 50 16.95 19.29 2.76
N GLN A 51 16.84 20.62 2.84
CA GLN A 51 17.54 21.42 3.85
C GLN A 51 17.07 21.13 5.29
N GLU A 52 15.79 20.87 5.50
CA GLU A 52 15.24 20.50 6.80
C GLU A 52 15.75 19.13 7.26
N ILE A 53 15.85 18.17 6.33
CA ILE A 53 16.45 16.85 6.57
C ILE A 53 17.92 17.00 6.95
N GLU A 54 18.71 17.76 6.18
CA GLU A 54 20.13 18.00 6.45
C GLU A 54 20.38 18.64 7.82
N LYS A 55 19.48 19.51 8.26
CA LYS A 55 19.55 20.17 9.57
C LYS A 55 19.02 19.33 10.73
N GLY A 56 18.43 18.16 10.46
CA GLY A 56 17.80 17.31 11.47
C GLY A 56 16.47 17.86 12.01
N ASN A 57 15.83 18.79 11.29
CA ASN A 57 14.58 19.44 11.67
C ASN A 57 13.36 18.85 10.94
N PHE A 58 13.54 17.77 10.17
CA PHE A 58 12.46 17.13 9.45
C PHE A 58 11.56 16.35 10.42
N GLU A 59 10.32 16.79 10.55
CA GLU A 59 9.29 16.10 11.33
C GLU A 59 8.27 15.44 10.40
N VAL A 60 7.85 14.22 10.76
CA VAL A 60 6.82 13.51 10.01
C VAL A 60 5.47 14.19 10.24
N PRO A 61 4.71 14.50 9.17
CA PRO A 61 3.36 15.05 9.31
C PRO A 61 2.47 14.13 10.17
N ALA A 62 1.82 14.70 11.19
CA ALA A 62 1.08 13.93 12.20
C ALA A 62 -0.17 13.21 11.66
N ALA A 63 -0.74 13.68 10.55
CA ALA A 63 -1.91 13.06 9.92
C ALA A 63 -1.88 13.31 8.42
N ILE A 64 -1.78 12.22 7.65
CA ILE A 64 -1.83 12.30 6.20
C ILE A 64 -3.19 11.77 5.73
N HIS A 65 -4.07 12.69 5.37
CA HIS A 65 -5.39 12.37 4.81
C HIS A 65 -5.27 12.31 3.29
N HIS A 66 -4.78 11.20 2.77
CA HIS A 66 -4.78 10.99 1.33
C HIS A 66 -6.13 10.46 0.86
N THR A 67 -6.69 11.09 -0.16
CA THR A 67 -7.90 10.61 -0.86
C THR A 67 -7.57 9.95 -2.19
N HIS A 68 -6.33 10.06 -2.67
CA HIS A 68 -5.89 9.53 -3.96
C HIS A 68 -5.95 8.00 -3.98
N GLU A 69 -6.52 7.44 -5.04
CA GLU A 69 -6.58 5.98 -5.24
C GLU A 69 -5.17 5.36 -5.21
N GLY A 70 -5.00 4.27 -4.47
CA GLY A 70 -3.72 3.60 -4.27
C GLY A 70 -2.79 4.26 -3.25
N SER A 71 -3.19 5.36 -2.60
CA SER A 71 -2.42 5.97 -1.52
C SER A 71 -2.58 5.22 -0.19
N LEU A 72 -1.73 5.53 0.80
CA LEU A 72 -1.84 4.95 2.15
C LEU A 72 -3.21 5.20 2.80
N GLY A 73 -3.86 6.33 2.49
CA GLY A 73 -5.20 6.68 2.98
C GLY A 73 -6.35 6.08 2.17
N ASN A 74 -6.09 5.59 0.96
CA ASN A 74 -7.08 4.98 0.08
C ASN A 74 -6.41 3.87 -0.76
N LEU A 75 -6.22 2.70 -0.14
CA LEU A 75 -5.54 1.55 -0.74
C LEU A 75 -6.36 0.85 -1.84
N CYS A 76 -7.64 1.21 -2.00
CA CYS A 76 -8.58 0.56 -2.91
C CYS A 76 -8.72 -0.96 -2.70
N ASN A 77 -8.63 -1.43 -1.46
CA ASN A 77 -8.67 -2.86 -1.14
C ASN A 77 -10.01 -3.52 -1.55
N GLN A 78 -11.12 -2.78 -1.45
CA GLN A 78 -12.45 -3.29 -1.83
C GLN A 78 -12.53 -3.47 -3.35
N GLU A 79 -12.04 -2.51 -4.11
CA GLU A 79 -12.02 -2.52 -5.58
C GLU A 79 -11.10 -3.63 -6.09
N ILE A 80 -9.96 -3.84 -5.44
CA ILE A 80 -9.04 -4.95 -5.74
C ILE A 80 -9.73 -6.30 -5.48
N ASP A 81 -10.41 -6.46 -4.35
CA ASP A 81 -11.14 -7.68 -4.01
C ASP A 81 -12.25 -7.97 -5.02
N HIS A 82 -13.07 -6.98 -5.36
CA HIS A 82 -14.10 -7.11 -6.39
C HIS A 82 -13.52 -7.46 -7.76
N LYS A 83 -12.40 -6.86 -8.15
CA LYS A 83 -11.72 -7.18 -9.41
C LYS A 83 -11.23 -8.63 -9.42
N MET A 84 -10.71 -9.11 -8.30
CA MET A 84 -10.28 -10.50 -8.13
C MET A 84 -11.46 -11.46 -8.21
N GLN A 85 -12.52 -11.23 -7.45
CA GLN A 85 -13.75 -12.05 -7.45
C GLN A 85 -14.31 -12.21 -8.86
N ARG A 86 -14.45 -11.11 -9.60
CA ARG A 86 -14.94 -11.11 -10.98
C ARG A 86 -14.10 -11.98 -11.93
N ILE A 87 -12.78 -12.04 -11.73
CA ILE A 87 -11.89 -12.89 -12.53
C ILE A 87 -12.05 -14.36 -12.09
N MET A 88 -12.13 -14.61 -10.79
CA MET A 88 -12.30 -15.97 -10.24
C MET A 88 -13.61 -16.62 -10.70
N GLU A 89 -14.70 -15.86 -10.77
CA GLU A 89 -16.00 -16.33 -11.27
C GLU A 89 -15.96 -16.81 -12.73
N GLN A 90 -15.06 -16.25 -13.56
CA GLN A 90 -14.95 -16.61 -14.98
C GLN A 90 -14.37 -18.01 -15.20
N PHE A 91 -13.65 -18.58 -14.23
CA PHE A 91 -13.13 -19.94 -14.34
C PHE A 91 -14.22 -21.02 -14.21
N ALA A 92 -15.42 -20.65 -13.74
CA ALA A 92 -16.57 -21.55 -13.60
C ALA A 92 -16.25 -22.87 -12.87
N PHE A 93 -15.47 -22.79 -11.78
CA PHE A 93 -15.02 -23.96 -11.01
C PHE A 93 -16.17 -24.86 -10.56
N ASP A 94 -17.36 -24.31 -10.29
CA ASP A 94 -18.54 -25.08 -9.91
C ASP A 94 -18.96 -26.11 -10.97
N LYS A 95 -18.84 -25.75 -12.27
CA LYS A 95 -19.15 -26.67 -13.37
C LYS A 95 -18.16 -27.83 -13.42
N MET A 96 -16.88 -27.52 -13.25
CA MET A 96 -15.82 -28.53 -13.17
C MET A 96 -16.05 -29.45 -11.97
N GLN A 97 -16.31 -28.90 -10.79
CA GLN A 97 -16.55 -29.68 -9.57
C GLN A 97 -17.77 -30.59 -9.71
N THR A 98 -18.86 -30.08 -10.31
CA THR A 98 -20.06 -30.87 -10.59
C THR A 98 -19.77 -32.02 -11.55
N ALA A 99 -19.02 -31.77 -12.63
CA ALA A 99 -18.65 -32.79 -13.60
C ALA A 99 -17.77 -33.89 -12.99
N ILE A 100 -16.80 -33.51 -12.14
CA ILE A 100 -15.96 -34.44 -11.39
C ILE A 100 -16.82 -35.29 -10.44
N GLN A 101 -17.74 -34.67 -9.71
CA GLN A 101 -18.62 -35.38 -8.78
C GLN A 101 -19.48 -36.43 -9.51
N ASN A 102 -20.04 -36.07 -10.66
CA ASN A 102 -20.85 -36.97 -11.49
C ASN A 102 -20.07 -38.14 -12.10
N LEU A 103 -18.74 -38.05 -12.18
CA LEU A 103 -17.88 -39.16 -12.63
C LEU A 103 -17.58 -40.15 -11.50
N LEU A 104 -17.65 -39.70 -10.25
CA LEU A 104 -17.35 -40.49 -9.05
C LEU A 104 -18.60 -41.12 -8.41
N THR A 105 -19.79 -40.71 -8.86
CA THR A 105 -21.09 -41.29 -8.49
C THR A 105 -21.66 -42.09 -9.65
#